data_AF-A0A914EZB8-F1
#
_entry.id   AF-A0A914EZB8-F1
#
_cell.length_a   1.000
_cell.length_b   1.000
_cell.length_c   1.000
_cell.angle_alpha   90.00
_cell.angle_beta   90.00
_cell.angle_gamma   90.00
#
_symmetry.space_group_name_H-M   'P 1'
#
loop_
_entity.id
_entity.type
_entity.pdbx_description
1 polymer ?
#
loop_
_entity_poly.entity_id
_entity_poly.type
_entity_poly.pdbx_seq_one_letter_code
_entity_poly.pdbx_strand_id
1 'polypeptide(L)'
;MVIGWFDAFRENGAPTWYGENPTPVVMDLQIAAILSLFIVPTLAYLTIFPGIRHYKFISTFTFLLSMSVGAIILVSIHYPSWHSGKVDINSPFKAFNNRRLNATLGVKIGLNYLNITLTNKNSNQFTLFALLSEKDHENNLKYNERFVFSDVNAMEQELENALHKGLPYPILKVIEYLSVDRAGFVWGRRYRLAGYYTFVILWYEHFTSSF
;
A
#
# COMPACT_ATOMS: atom_id res chain seq x y z
N MET A 1 -37.88 -34.72 -6.04
CA MET A 1 -37.80 -33.42 -5.35
C MET A 1 -38.26 -32.37 -6.33
N VAL A 2 -39.28 -31.58 -5.97
CA VAL A 2 -39.82 -30.52 -6.83
C VAL A 2 -38.90 -29.31 -6.67
N ILE A 3 -38.33 -28.83 -7.79
CA ILE A 3 -37.52 -27.61 -7.84
C ILE A 3 -38.39 -26.44 -7.38
N GLY A 4 -38.06 -25.89 -6.20
CA GLY A 4 -38.74 -24.71 -5.66
C GLY A 4 -38.20 -23.43 -6.32
N TRP A 5 -39.01 -22.38 -6.35
CA TRP A 5 -38.63 -21.08 -6.93
C TRP A 5 -37.34 -20.47 -6.32
N PHE A 6 -36.98 -20.88 -5.09
CA PHE A 6 -35.76 -20.51 -4.39
C PHE A 6 -34.51 -21.33 -4.76
N ASP A 7 -34.65 -22.33 -5.64
CA ASP A 7 -33.58 -23.24 -6.07
C ASP A 7 -32.98 -22.84 -7.43
N ALA A 8 -33.55 -21.81 -8.08
CA ALA A 8 -33.00 -21.28 -9.33
C ALA A 8 -31.59 -20.69 -9.09
N PHE A 9 -30.61 -21.18 -9.84
CA PHE A 9 -29.19 -20.79 -9.79
C PHE A 9 -28.41 -21.26 -8.55
N ARG A 10 -28.94 -22.20 -7.75
CA ARG A 10 -28.21 -22.83 -6.64
C ARG A 10 -27.82 -24.25 -7.04
N GLU A 11 -26.53 -24.57 -6.99
CA GLU A 11 -26.11 -25.97 -7.00
C GLU A 11 -26.45 -26.58 -5.64
N ASN A 12 -27.39 -27.54 -5.63
CA ASN A 12 -27.66 -28.50 -4.56
C ASN A 12 -28.48 -28.07 -3.34
N GLY A 13 -29.25 -26.97 -3.38
CA GLY A 13 -30.18 -26.62 -2.29
C GLY A 13 -29.54 -26.40 -0.91
N ALA A 14 -28.20 -26.38 -0.84
CA ALA A 14 -27.43 -26.16 0.37
C ALA A 14 -27.42 -24.67 0.75
N PRO A 15 -27.16 -24.32 2.02
CA PRO A 15 -26.87 -22.93 2.39
C PRO A 15 -25.71 -22.41 1.54
N THR A 16 -25.79 -21.16 1.08
CA THR A 16 -24.73 -20.51 0.31
C THR A 16 -23.49 -20.36 1.18
N TRP A 17 -22.61 -21.36 1.14
CA TRP A 17 -21.31 -21.33 1.78
C TRP A 17 -20.28 -20.87 0.77
N TYR A 18 -20.03 -19.57 0.73
CA TYR A 18 -18.85 -19.05 0.06
C TYR A 18 -17.65 -19.39 0.94
N GLY A 19 -16.76 -20.27 0.45
CA GLY A 19 -15.52 -20.57 1.15
C GLY A 19 -14.66 -19.32 1.37
N GLU A 20 -13.63 -19.43 2.22
CA GLU A 20 -12.71 -18.32 2.46
C GLU A 20 -11.98 -17.95 1.16
N ASN A 21 -12.39 -16.86 0.53
CA ASN A 21 -11.67 -16.24 -0.56
C ASN A 21 -11.31 -14.80 -0.15
N PRO A 22 -10.24 -14.59 0.62
CA PRO A 22 -9.80 -13.25 0.96
C PRO A 22 -9.41 -12.52 -0.32
N THR A 23 -10.24 -11.58 -0.77
CA THR A 23 -9.90 -10.73 -1.91
C THR A 23 -8.71 -9.86 -1.51
N PRO A 24 -7.56 -9.97 -2.19
CA PRO A 24 -6.39 -9.17 -1.84
C PRO A 24 -6.73 -7.69 -2.07
N VAL A 25 -6.33 -6.84 -1.11
CA VAL A 25 -6.49 -5.39 -1.23
C VAL A 25 -5.58 -4.90 -2.36
N VAL A 26 -6.16 -4.62 -3.53
CA VAL A 26 -5.44 -4.19 -4.75
C VAL A 26 -4.87 -2.77 -4.58
N MET A 27 -5.57 -1.93 -3.84
CA MET A 27 -5.21 -0.53 -3.59
C MET A 27 -5.51 -0.18 -2.13
N ASP A 28 -4.65 0.64 -1.52
CA ASP A 28 -4.93 1.19 -0.19
C ASP A 28 -6.26 1.96 -0.21
N LEU A 29 -7.17 1.55 0.67
CA LEU A 29 -8.51 2.12 0.78
C LEU A 29 -8.47 3.63 1.03
N GLN A 30 -7.49 4.11 1.80
CA GLN A 30 -7.36 5.54 2.09
C GLN A 30 -7.05 6.35 0.83
N ILE A 31 -6.14 5.84 -0.01
CA ILE A 31 -5.75 6.50 -1.27
C ILE A 31 -6.90 6.44 -2.28
N ALA A 32 -7.61 5.30 -2.36
CA ALA A 32 -8.79 5.17 -3.20
C ALA A 32 -9.90 6.17 -2.81
N ALA A 33 -10.16 6.32 -1.51
CA ALA A 33 -11.13 7.28 -0.99
C ALA A 33 -10.74 8.73 -1.34
N ILE A 34 -9.48 9.11 -1.14
CA ILE A 34 -8.98 10.44 -1.51
C ILE A 34 -9.13 10.67 -3.01
N LEU A 35 -8.72 9.73 -3.86
CA LEU A 35 -8.88 9.86 -5.31
C LEU A 35 -10.36 10.00 -5.71
N SER A 36 -11.26 9.24 -5.10
CA SER A 36 -12.70 9.33 -5.36
C SER A 36 -13.27 10.71 -5.04
N LEU A 37 -12.78 11.34 -3.96
CA LEU A 37 -13.17 12.69 -3.55
C LEU A 37 -12.83 13.74 -4.61
N PHE A 38 -11.75 13.55 -5.38
CA PHE A 38 -11.38 14.46 -6.46
C PHE A 38 -12.02 14.12 -7.81
N ILE A 39 -12.19 12.84 -8.11
CA ILE A 39 -12.74 12.38 -9.38
C ILE A 39 -14.24 12.72 -9.48
N VAL A 40 -15.01 12.53 -8.41
CA VAL A 40 -16.47 12.75 -8.44
C VAL A 40 -16.84 14.21 -8.78
N PRO A 41 -16.28 15.24 -8.11
CA PRO A 41 -16.54 16.64 -8.47
C PRO A 41 -16.03 17.00 -9.86
N THR A 42 -14.91 16.41 -10.29
CA THR A 42 -14.37 16.64 -11.64
C THR A 42 -15.32 16.11 -12.72
N LEU A 43 -15.86 14.91 -12.53
CA LEU A 43 -16.86 14.34 -13.43
C LEU A 43 -18.16 15.14 -13.40
N ALA A 44 -18.63 15.54 -12.23
CA ALA A 44 -19.82 16.39 -12.09
C ALA A 44 -19.64 17.72 -12.86
N TYR A 45 -18.49 18.37 -12.73
CA TYR A 45 -18.16 19.58 -13.49
C TYR A 45 -18.17 19.33 -15.01
N LEU A 46 -17.59 18.22 -15.48
CA LEU A 46 -17.59 17.84 -16.89
C LEU A 46 -19.00 17.57 -17.44
N THR A 47 -19.94 17.09 -16.63
CA THR A 47 -21.34 16.92 -17.06
C THR A 47 -22.10 18.24 -17.23
N ILE A 48 -21.78 19.25 -16.42
CA ILE A 48 -22.41 20.58 -16.48
C ILE A 48 -21.76 21.44 -17.58
N PHE A 49 -20.52 21.12 -17.95
CA PHE A 49 -19.71 21.85 -18.92
C PHE A 49 -20.39 22.23 -20.25
N PRO A 50 -21.22 21.36 -20.90
CA PRO A 50 -21.87 21.71 -22.16
C PRO A 50 -22.78 22.95 -22.08
N GLY A 51 -23.30 23.27 -20.88
CA GLY A 51 -24.21 24.39 -20.63
C GLY A 51 -23.56 25.77 -20.54
N ILE A 52 -22.23 25.88 -20.47
CA ILE A 52 -21.54 27.17 -20.28
C ILE A 52 -21.37 27.88 -21.62
N ARG A 53 -21.82 29.14 -21.72
CA ARG A 53 -21.92 29.88 -23.00
C ARG A 53 -20.65 30.66 -23.39
N HIS A 54 -19.86 31.18 -22.44
CA HIS A 54 -18.66 32.00 -22.70
C HIS A 54 -17.48 31.66 -21.75
N TYR A 55 -16.23 31.93 -22.19
CA TYR A 55 -14.96 31.67 -21.46
C TYR A 55 -14.69 30.21 -21.02
N LYS A 56 -15.18 29.24 -21.80
CA LYS A 56 -15.15 27.80 -21.48
C LYS A 56 -13.76 27.26 -21.13
N PHE A 57 -12.74 27.57 -21.92
CA PHE A 57 -11.39 27.01 -21.76
C PHE A 57 -10.65 27.52 -20.53
N ILE A 58 -10.80 28.81 -20.22
CA ILE A 58 -10.08 29.41 -19.09
C ILE A 58 -10.69 28.91 -17.78
N SER A 59 -12.02 28.88 -17.69
CA SER A 59 -12.71 28.37 -16.51
C SER A 59 -12.44 26.87 -16.27
N THR A 60 -12.46 26.03 -17.31
CA THR A 60 -12.15 24.61 -17.16
C THR A 60 -10.70 24.38 -16.76
N PHE A 61 -9.77 25.10 -17.38
CA PHE A 61 -8.35 24.96 -17.07
C PHE A 61 -8.07 25.35 -15.62
N THR A 62 -8.60 26.48 -15.15
CA THR A 62 -8.44 26.92 -13.76
C THR A 62 -9.05 25.91 -12.78
N PHE A 63 -10.25 25.41 -13.05
CA PHE A 63 -10.90 24.41 -12.18
C PHE A 63 -10.11 23.09 -12.13
N LEU A 64 -9.72 22.55 -13.29
CA LEU A 64 -8.95 21.30 -13.37
C LEU A 64 -7.58 21.44 -12.71
N LEU A 65 -6.92 22.58 -12.87
CA LEU A 65 -5.63 22.84 -12.24
C LEU A 65 -5.79 22.91 -10.72
N SER A 66 -6.77 23.67 -10.21
CA SER A 66 -7.06 23.74 -8.78
C SER A 66 -7.36 22.36 -8.17
N MET A 67 -8.23 21.58 -8.82
CA MET A 67 -8.58 20.23 -8.36
C MET A 67 -7.37 19.27 -8.40
N SER A 68 -6.53 19.39 -9.44
CA SER A 68 -5.31 18.58 -9.57
C SER A 68 -4.28 18.93 -8.49
N VAL A 69 -4.08 20.21 -8.19
CA VAL A 69 -3.17 20.64 -7.13
C VAL A 69 -3.62 20.09 -5.77
N GLY A 70 -4.91 20.23 -5.43
CA GLY A 70 -5.46 19.66 -4.21
C GLY A 70 -5.29 18.13 -4.14
N ALA A 71 -5.54 17.44 -5.25
CA ALA A 71 -5.36 15.99 -5.34
C ALA A 71 -3.91 15.57 -5.14
N ILE A 72 -2.96 16.24 -5.80
CA ILE A 72 -1.52 15.94 -5.69
C ILE A 72 -1.04 16.15 -4.26
N ILE A 73 -1.45 17.22 -3.58
CA ILE A 73 -1.04 17.49 -2.19
C ILE A 73 -1.55 16.39 -1.26
N LEU A 74 -2.85 16.05 -1.29
CA LEU A 74 -3.41 15.02 -0.41
C LEU A 74 -2.85 13.63 -0.73
N VAL A 75 -2.68 13.27 -2.00
CA VAL A 75 -2.04 12.00 -2.37
C VAL A 75 -0.59 11.97 -1.89
N SER A 76 0.17 13.07 -1.99
CA SER A 76 1.57 13.11 -1.54
C SER A 76 1.72 12.94 -0.03
N ILE A 77 0.75 13.42 0.76
CA ILE A 77 0.72 13.22 2.22
C ILE A 77 0.52 11.75 2.57
N HIS A 78 -0.39 11.06 1.89
CA HIS A 78 -0.80 9.70 2.25
C HIS A 78 -0.05 8.59 1.50
N TYR A 79 0.51 8.87 0.32
CA TYR A 79 1.16 7.86 -0.52
C TYR A 79 2.63 7.62 -0.12
N PRO A 80 3.04 6.37 0.18
CA PRO A 80 4.32 6.10 0.83
C PRO A 80 5.49 5.90 -0.13
N SER A 81 5.56 6.67 -1.22
CA SER A 81 6.61 6.50 -2.24
C SER A 81 7.52 7.73 -2.38
N TRP A 82 7.85 8.36 -1.27
CA TRP A 82 8.83 9.45 -1.25
C TRP A 82 10.24 8.94 -1.55
N HIS A 83 10.55 7.73 -1.07
CA HIS A 83 11.77 7.03 -1.43
C HIS A 83 11.48 5.55 -1.61
N SER A 84 11.84 4.97 -2.76
CA SER A 84 11.59 3.55 -3.05
C SER A 84 12.87 2.87 -3.50
N GLY A 85 13.18 1.73 -2.90
CA GLY A 85 14.26 0.84 -3.29
C GLY A 85 13.75 -0.58 -3.54
N LYS A 86 14.32 -1.28 -4.51
CA LYS A 86 14.04 -2.70 -4.77
C LYS A 86 15.35 -3.43 -5.04
N VAL A 87 15.49 -4.61 -4.47
CA VAL A 87 16.69 -5.45 -4.62
C VAL A 87 16.29 -6.92 -4.65
N ASP A 88 16.94 -7.68 -5.54
CA ASP A 88 16.81 -9.13 -5.59
C ASP A 88 17.80 -9.74 -4.59
N ILE A 89 17.29 -10.58 -3.69
CA ILE A 89 18.06 -11.19 -2.62
C ILE A 89 17.88 -12.71 -2.60
N ASN A 90 18.93 -13.41 -2.21
CA ASN A 90 18.88 -14.83 -1.89
C ASN A 90 19.19 -15.00 -0.39
N SER A 91 18.16 -15.16 0.42
CA SER A 91 18.27 -15.03 1.89
C SER A 91 17.51 -16.12 2.63
N PRO A 92 17.92 -16.47 3.87
CA PRO A 92 17.13 -17.35 4.71
C PRO A 92 15.79 -16.68 5.05
N PHE A 93 14.69 -17.44 4.96
CA PHE A 93 13.35 -16.90 5.11
C PHE A 93 12.83 -16.97 6.55
N LYS A 94 12.94 -18.13 7.21
CA LYS A 94 12.33 -18.41 8.51
C LYS A 94 13.32 -19.10 9.46
N ALA A 95 13.13 -18.89 10.76
CA ALA A 95 13.86 -19.58 11.81
C ALA A 95 13.75 -21.11 11.68
N PHE A 96 14.82 -21.81 12.05
CA PHE A 96 14.90 -23.28 12.03
C PHE A 96 14.74 -23.94 10.66
N ASN A 97 14.78 -23.16 9.57
CA ASN A 97 14.78 -23.67 8.21
C ASN A 97 16.01 -23.13 7.46
N ASN A 98 16.82 -24.03 6.90
CA ASN A 98 18.03 -23.67 6.14
C ASN A 98 17.75 -23.38 4.66
N ARG A 99 16.48 -23.42 4.22
CA ARG A 99 16.09 -23.06 2.86
C ARG A 99 16.31 -21.56 2.64
N ARG A 100 16.95 -21.24 1.51
CA ARG A 100 17.10 -19.87 1.03
C ARG A 100 16.02 -19.57 0.00
N LEU A 101 15.42 -18.39 0.11
CA LEU A 101 14.39 -17.91 -0.79
C LEU A 101 15.01 -16.85 -1.72
N ASN A 102 14.82 -17.04 -3.02
CA ASN A 102 15.12 -16.02 -4.03
C ASN A 102 13.92 -15.08 -4.14
N ALA A 103 14.03 -13.90 -3.53
CA ALA A 103 12.94 -12.96 -3.41
C ALA A 103 13.38 -11.55 -3.79
N THR A 104 12.44 -10.75 -4.29
CA THR A 104 12.61 -9.32 -4.46
C THR A 104 12.14 -8.63 -3.18
N LEU A 105 13.07 -7.98 -2.49
CA LEU A 105 12.82 -7.12 -1.34
C LEU A 105 12.63 -5.68 -1.83
N GLY A 106 11.51 -5.08 -1.47
CA GLY A 106 11.20 -3.69 -1.77
C GLY A 106 10.96 -2.91 -0.49
N VAL A 107 11.47 -1.69 -0.44
CA VAL A 107 11.23 -0.76 0.67
C VAL A 107 10.68 0.52 0.07
N LYS A 108 9.52 0.96 0.55
CA LYS A 108 8.86 2.20 0.16
C LYS A 108 8.68 3.06 1.40
N ILE A 109 9.43 4.15 1.48
CA ILE A 109 9.43 5.07 2.62
C ILE A 109 8.46 6.22 2.31
N GLY A 110 7.49 6.41 3.20
CA GLY A 110 6.59 7.56 3.23
C GLY A 110 7.04 8.62 4.24
N LEU A 111 6.12 9.51 4.61
CA LEU A 111 6.38 10.57 5.58
C LEU A 111 6.35 10.05 7.02
N ASN A 112 5.28 9.31 7.36
CA ASN A 112 5.03 8.85 8.74
C ASN A 112 5.21 7.32 8.90
N TYR A 113 5.20 6.59 7.80
CA TYR A 113 5.26 5.15 7.77
C TYR A 113 6.01 4.67 6.53
N LEU A 114 6.50 3.44 6.57
CA LEU A 114 7.17 2.77 5.46
C LEU A 114 6.53 1.41 5.22
N ASN A 115 6.52 0.99 3.96
CA ASN A 115 6.05 -0.31 3.55
C ASN A 115 7.22 -1.17 3.09
N ILE A 116 7.31 -2.39 3.61
CA ILE A 116 8.29 -3.38 3.20
C ILE A 116 7.56 -4.49 2.47
N THR A 117 7.97 -4.73 1.23
CA THR A 117 7.43 -5.79 0.39
C THR A 117 8.45 -6.89 0.21
N LEU A 118 8.04 -8.15 0.38
CA LEU A 118 8.87 -9.31 0.06
C LEU A 118 8.08 -10.24 -0.85
N THR A 119 8.52 -10.37 -2.10
CA THR A 119 7.84 -11.16 -3.13
C THR A 119 8.78 -12.22 -3.68
N ASN A 120 8.34 -13.46 -3.74
CA ASN A 120 9.13 -14.53 -4.36
C ASN A 120 9.32 -14.27 -5.87
N LYS A 121 10.54 -14.33 -6.38
CA LYS A 121 10.81 -14.10 -7.81
C LYS A 121 10.16 -15.17 -8.70
N ASN A 122 10.02 -16.39 -8.17
CA ASN A 122 9.45 -17.52 -8.89
C ASN A 122 7.91 -17.45 -9.01
N SER A 123 7.23 -16.58 -8.24
CA SER A 123 5.76 -16.45 -8.30
C SER A 123 5.25 -15.87 -9.63
N ASN A 124 6.12 -15.21 -10.39
CA ASN A 124 5.75 -14.61 -11.67
C ASN A 124 5.79 -15.63 -12.83
N GLN A 125 6.36 -16.81 -12.60
CA GLN A 125 6.32 -17.92 -13.56
C GLN A 125 5.02 -18.68 -13.33
N PHE A 126 3.91 -18.04 -13.69
CA PHE A 126 2.55 -18.53 -13.61
C PHE A 126 2.35 -19.64 -14.66
N THR A 127 2.97 -20.81 -14.46
CA THR A 127 2.50 -22.01 -15.15
C THR A 127 1.19 -22.42 -14.50
N LEU A 128 0.17 -22.65 -15.34
CA LEU A 128 -1.18 -23.13 -15.00
C LEU A 128 -1.24 -24.38 -14.10
N PHE A 129 -0.08 -24.93 -13.73
CA PHE A 129 0.12 -26.10 -12.88
C PHE A 129 0.05 -25.77 -11.37
N ALA A 130 0.20 -24.50 -10.97
CA ALA A 130 0.18 -24.06 -9.56
C ALA A 130 -1.23 -23.95 -8.93
N LEU A 131 -2.29 -24.32 -9.67
CA LEU A 131 -3.65 -24.41 -9.16
C LEU A 131 -4.03 -25.82 -8.67
N LEU A 132 -3.10 -26.79 -8.80
CA LEU A 132 -3.37 -28.20 -8.52
C LEU A 132 -2.62 -28.77 -7.31
N SER A 133 -1.82 -27.99 -6.57
CA SER A 133 -1.05 -28.51 -5.44
C SER A 133 -1.23 -27.72 -4.13
N GLU A 134 -1.75 -28.40 -3.12
CA GLU A 134 -1.86 -27.94 -1.73
C GLU A 134 -0.49 -27.60 -1.08
N LYS A 135 0.63 -27.89 -1.77
CA LYS A 135 2.00 -27.47 -1.41
C LYS A 135 2.34 -26.01 -1.80
N ASP A 136 1.43 -25.27 -2.42
CA ASP A 136 1.69 -23.99 -3.10
C ASP A 136 1.61 -22.71 -2.26
N HIS A 137 1.35 -22.80 -0.94
CA HIS A 137 1.34 -21.61 -0.07
C HIS A 137 2.70 -20.91 0.05
N GLU A 138 3.82 -21.65 -0.07
CA GLU A 138 5.18 -21.06 -0.05
C GLU A 138 5.60 -20.46 -1.39
N ASN A 139 4.99 -20.86 -2.50
CA ASN A 139 5.35 -20.37 -3.84
C ASN A 139 4.74 -18.99 -4.13
N ASN A 140 3.58 -18.68 -3.54
CA ASN A 140 2.87 -17.40 -3.68
C ASN A 140 3.07 -16.45 -2.48
N LEU A 141 4.26 -16.47 -1.87
CA LEU A 141 4.58 -15.58 -0.76
C LEU A 141 4.70 -14.13 -1.25
N LYS A 142 3.75 -13.29 -0.83
CA LYS A 142 3.73 -11.84 -1.03
C LYS A 142 3.48 -11.16 0.31
N TYR A 143 4.53 -10.63 0.91
CA TYR A 143 4.42 -9.82 2.12
C TYR A 143 4.34 -8.34 1.74
N ASN A 144 3.51 -7.59 2.45
CA ASN A 144 3.39 -6.15 2.35
C ASN A 144 3.10 -5.61 3.76
N GLU A 145 4.16 -5.40 4.53
CA GLU A 145 4.07 -4.96 5.92
C GLU A 145 4.25 -3.45 6.01
N ARG A 146 3.44 -2.80 6.86
CA ARG A 146 3.50 -1.36 7.13
C ARG A 146 4.06 -1.12 8.53
N PHE A 147 5.09 -0.30 8.63
CA PHE A 147 5.70 0.11 9.91
C PHE A 147 5.62 1.62 10.07
N VAL A 148 5.12 2.06 11.23
CA VAL A 148 4.99 3.48 11.57
C VAL A 148 6.26 3.95 12.29
N PHE A 149 6.78 5.11 11.90
CA PHE A 149 8.02 5.66 12.49
C PHE A 149 7.89 7.14 12.88
N SER A 150 6.67 7.65 13.00
CA SER A 150 6.41 9.06 13.33
C SER A 150 6.94 9.45 14.72
N ASP A 151 6.89 8.54 15.70
CA ASP A 151 7.33 8.80 17.07
C ASP A 151 8.78 8.34 17.33
N VAL A 152 9.38 8.80 18.42
CA VAL A 152 10.75 8.47 18.83
C VAL A 152 10.90 6.97 19.07
N ASN A 153 9.98 6.40 19.82
CA ASN A 153 10.00 5.00 20.26
C ASN A 153 9.19 4.07 19.34
N ALA A 154 8.45 4.62 18.38
CA ALA A 154 7.57 3.84 17.51
C ALA A 154 8.33 2.74 16.74
N MET A 155 9.53 3.03 16.22
CA MET A 155 10.28 2.01 15.47
C MET A 155 10.81 0.86 16.32
N GLU A 156 11.15 1.12 17.58
CA GLU A 156 11.59 0.07 18.50
C GLU A 156 10.41 -0.84 18.86
N GLN A 157 9.25 -0.24 19.16
CA GLN A 157 8.01 -0.99 19.43
C GLN A 157 7.54 -1.79 18.21
N GLU A 158 7.61 -1.22 17.01
CA GLU A 158 7.28 -1.93 15.76
C GLU A 158 8.25 -3.07 15.48
N LEU A 159 9.54 -2.93 15.82
CA LEU A 159 10.50 -4.01 15.73
C LEU A 159 10.18 -5.15 16.70
N GLU A 160 9.87 -4.83 17.96
CA GLU A 160 9.43 -5.83 18.94
C GLU A 160 8.17 -6.56 18.48
N ASN A 161 7.17 -5.82 17.99
CA ASN A 161 5.94 -6.39 17.43
C ASN A 161 6.21 -7.28 16.22
N ALA A 162 7.12 -6.88 15.33
CA ALA A 162 7.54 -7.66 14.17
C ALA A 162 8.24 -8.97 14.57
N LEU A 163 9.07 -8.93 15.61
CA LEU A 163 9.72 -10.10 16.19
C LEU A 163 8.71 -11.05 16.83
N HIS A 164 7.75 -10.53 17.60
CA HIS A 164 6.66 -11.31 18.20
C HIS A 164 5.76 -11.98 17.16
N LYS A 165 5.49 -11.29 16.03
CA LYS A 165 4.75 -11.85 14.89
C LYS A 165 5.55 -12.92 14.11
N GLY A 166 6.86 -12.99 14.30
CA GLY A 166 7.73 -13.93 13.58
C GLY A 166 7.85 -13.61 12.09
N LEU A 167 7.96 -12.32 11.73
CA LEU A 167 8.12 -11.91 10.34
C LEU A 167 9.40 -12.49 9.70
N PRO A 168 9.45 -12.63 8.36
CA PRO A 168 10.63 -13.11 7.65
C PRO A 168 11.89 -12.31 7.97
N TYR A 169 13.04 -13.00 8.06
CA TYR A 169 14.31 -12.36 8.40
C TYR A 169 14.70 -11.15 7.54
N PRO A 170 14.48 -11.13 6.21
CA PRO A 170 14.83 -9.96 5.40
C PRO A 170 14.04 -8.71 5.78
N ILE A 171 12.77 -8.86 6.18
CA ILE A 171 11.92 -7.73 6.62
C ILE A 171 12.42 -7.22 7.97
N LEU A 172 12.67 -8.13 8.91
CA LEU A 172 13.23 -7.80 10.23
C LEU A 172 14.56 -7.07 10.11
N LYS A 173 15.44 -7.50 9.20
CA LYS A 173 16.75 -6.87 8.99
C LYS A 173 16.63 -5.42 8.54
N VAL A 174 15.69 -5.10 7.65
CA VAL A 174 15.46 -3.72 7.20
C VAL A 174 15.00 -2.84 8.36
N ILE A 175 14.06 -3.32 9.17
CA ILE A 175 13.53 -2.57 10.32
C ILE A 175 14.62 -2.36 11.36
N GLU A 176 15.42 -3.39 11.66
CA GLU A 176 16.57 -3.31 12.55
C GLU A 176 17.56 -2.23 12.09
N TYR A 177 17.86 -2.14 10.79
CA TYR A 177 18.72 -1.08 10.26
C TYR A 177 18.13 0.33 10.42
N LEU A 178 16.80 0.45 10.42
CA LEU A 178 16.13 1.73 10.60
C LEU A 178 15.96 2.10 12.08
N SER A 179 15.80 1.13 12.98
CA SER A 179 15.66 1.37 14.42
C SER A 179 16.99 1.67 15.12
N VAL A 180 18.11 1.15 14.60
CA VAL A 180 19.43 1.40 15.18
C VAL A 180 19.85 2.85 14.94
N ASP A 181 20.10 3.58 16.04
CA ASP A 181 20.61 4.96 16.05
C ASP A 181 22.11 5.05 16.45
N ARG A 182 22.86 3.93 16.34
CA ARG A 182 24.27 3.82 16.78
C ARG A 182 25.23 3.54 15.61
N ALA A 183 26.52 3.78 15.82
CA ALA A 183 27.60 3.47 14.87
C ALA A 183 27.54 4.19 13.50
N GLY A 184 26.98 5.41 13.44
CA GLY A 184 26.93 6.23 12.22
C GLY A 184 25.76 5.93 11.28
N PHE A 185 24.98 4.91 11.57
CA PHE A 185 23.71 4.61 10.90
C PHE A 185 22.60 5.33 11.66
N VAL A 186 22.30 6.57 11.27
CA VAL A 186 21.26 7.44 11.90
C VAL A 186 20.11 7.67 10.91
N TRP A 187 19.82 6.65 10.09
CA TRP A 187 18.88 6.77 8.98
C TRP A 187 17.46 6.94 9.49
N GLY A 188 17.08 6.17 10.50
CA GLY A 188 15.78 6.26 11.15
C GLY A 188 15.41 7.66 11.60
N ARG A 189 16.26 8.26 12.43
CA ARG A 189 16.06 9.64 12.91
C ARG A 189 16.03 10.67 11.77
N ARG A 190 16.87 10.54 10.74
CA ARG A 190 16.89 11.47 9.60
C ARG A 190 15.61 11.38 8.77
N TYR A 191 15.14 10.16 8.48
CA TYR A 191 13.87 9.97 7.76
C TYR A 191 12.68 10.47 8.57
N ARG A 192 12.66 10.26 9.89
CA ARG A 192 11.60 10.80 10.76
C ARG A 192 11.54 12.32 10.75
N LEU A 193 12.69 12.99 10.88
CA LEU A 193 12.74 14.46 10.84
C LEU A 193 12.33 15.01 9.47
N ALA A 194 12.87 14.44 8.38
CA ALA A 194 12.50 14.83 7.03
C ALA A 194 10.99 14.64 6.78
N GLY A 195 10.45 13.47 7.15
CA GLY A 195 9.03 13.16 7.05
C GLY A 195 8.15 14.14 7.82
N TYR A 196 8.53 14.46 9.06
CA TYR A 196 7.80 15.42 9.90
C TYR A 196 7.74 16.82 9.28
N TYR A 197 8.88 17.38 8.86
CA TYR A 197 8.91 18.72 8.26
C TYR A 197 8.16 18.77 6.93
N THR A 198 8.35 17.77 6.06
CA THR A 198 7.61 17.70 4.79
C THR A 198 6.11 17.55 5.02
N PHE A 199 5.68 16.75 6.00
CA PHE A 199 4.28 16.62 6.36
C PHE A 199 3.68 17.96 6.80
N VAL A 200 4.35 18.70 7.69
CA VAL A 200 3.88 20.02 8.14
C VAL A 200 3.79 21.02 6.98
N ILE A 201 4.79 21.05 6.09
CA ILE A 201 4.79 21.94 4.91
C ILE A 201 3.62 21.59 3.97
N LEU A 202 3.40 20.32 3.67
CA LEU A 202 2.30 19.90 2.78
C LEU A 202 0.92 20.21 3.36
N TRP A 203 0.75 20.07 4.68
CA TRP A 203 -0.48 20.48 5.34
C TRP A 203 -0.66 22.00 5.30
N TYR A 204 0.41 22.76 5.52
CA TYR A 204 0.35 24.21 5.40
C TYR A 204 -0.09 24.66 4.00
N GLU A 205 0.51 24.09 2.95
CA GLU A 205 0.13 24.34 1.55
C GLU A 205 -1.32 23.94 1.25
N HIS A 206 -1.81 22.85 1.85
CA HIS A 206 -3.20 22.45 1.70
C HIS A 206 -4.16 23.51 2.28
N PHE A 207 -3.85 24.03 3.47
CA PHE A 207 -4.65 25.08 4.10
C PHE A 207 -4.58 26.40 3.32
N THR A 208 -3.41 26.83 2.87
CA THR A 208 -3.27 28.08 2.09
C THR A 208 -3.99 28.00 0.75
N SER A 209 -3.99 26.84 0.08
CA SER A 209 -4.72 26.65 -1.18
C SER A 209 -6.25 26.69 -1.04
N SER A 210 -6.77 26.58 0.18
CA SER A 210 -8.20 26.60 0.49
C SER A 210 -8.75 28.00 0.82
N PHE A 211 -7.89 29.02 0.91
CA PHE A 211 -8.24 30.44 1.15
C PHE A 211 -7.95 31.29 -0.10
#